data_AF-A0A822B677-F1
#
_entry.id   AF-A0A822B677-F1
#
_cell.length_a   1.000
_cell.length_b   1.000
_cell.length_c   1.000
_cell.angle_alpha   90.00
_cell.angle_beta   90.00
_cell.angle_gamma   90.00
#
_symmetry.space_group_name_H-M   'P 1'
#
loop_
_entity.id
_entity.type
_entity.pdbx_description
1 polymer ?
#
loop_
_entity_poly.entity_id
_entity_poly.type
_entity_poly.pdbx_seq_one_letter_code
_entity_poly.pdbx_strand_id
1 'polypeptide(L)'
;LQPECAEEYIDYLREIGNLDECAKLYVDILDRDNFVSRQGKSNHQLWNELCELVSKNPTKIKSVQVEPILRQGILKYKDQVGQLWTSLADYYIRSGCFEKARDIFEEAIESVLTVRDFTQIFDAYAQSEEGLISALMNKSNEDNEDITEDDDLELELRLARLEYLMDRRPLMLNSVLLRQNPHNVNEWLKRVKLYGEQYDKIIQTFTTAVQTIDPKICTGKLQDLWIAFAQFYDKYQQPDEARYIYDKAIKVNFRNVDDLAAVWCAWCEMELEHERPHEAIKLMEQATVLPRHKICNMNNI
;
A
#
# COMPACT_ATOMS: atom_id res chain seq x y z
N LEU A 1 32.24 -22.46 -20.73
CA LEU A 1 33.01 -21.22 -20.52
C LEU A 1 33.44 -21.15 -19.05
N GLN A 2 34.66 -20.69 -18.76
CA GLN A 2 35.03 -20.33 -17.39
C GLN A 2 34.02 -19.28 -16.88
N PRO A 3 33.48 -19.42 -15.65
CA PRO A 3 32.55 -18.44 -15.09
C PRO A 3 33.13 -17.02 -15.15
N GLU A 4 34.44 -16.91 -14.92
CA GLU A 4 35.19 -15.66 -14.78
C GLU A 4 35.24 -14.78 -16.05
N CYS A 5 35.03 -15.35 -17.24
CA CYS A 5 35.00 -14.59 -18.50
C CYS A 5 33.58 -14.31 -19.01
N ALA A 6 32.54 -14.69 -18.26
CA ALA A 6 31.16 -14.52 -18.69
C ALA A 6 30.75 -13.04 -18.76
N GLU A 7 31.33 -12.17 -17.91
CA GLU A 7 31.08 -10.72 -17.92
C GLU A 7 31.66 -10.04 -19.17
N GLU A 8 32.90 -10.38 -19.53
CA GLU A 8 33.55 -9.85 -20.76
C GLU A 8 32.79 -10.31 -22.02
N TYR A 9 32.22 -11.51 -21.99
CA TYR A 9 31.39 -12.02 -23.07
C TYR A 9 30.01 -11.33 -23.14
N ILE A 10 29.43 -11.00 -21.99
CA ILE A 10 28.20 -10.19 -21.91
C ILE A 10 28.40 -8.80 -22.52
N ASP A 11 29.51 -8.14 -22.19
CA ASP A 11 29.85 -6.82 -22.74
C ASP A 11 30.02 -6.89 -24.27
N TYR A 12 30.71 -7.91 -24.77
CA TYR A 12 30.85 -8.17 -26.20
C TYR A 12 29.51 -8.44 -26.91
N LEU A 13 28.63 -9.25 -26.30
CA LEU A 13 27.30 -9.53 -26.86
C LEU A 13 26.41 -8.29 -26.87
N ARG A 14 26.58 -7.39 -25.90
CA ARG A 14 25.89 -6.09 -25.86
C ARG A 14 26.33 -5.19 -27.00
N GLU A 15 27.63 -5.15 -27.31
CA GLU A 15 28.19 -4.41 -28.45
C GLU A 15 27.69 -4.95 -29.80
N ILE A 16 27.57 -6.27 -29.94
CA ILE A 16 27.06 -6.92 -31.15
C ILE A 16 25.53 -6.82 -31.28
N GLY A 17 24.84 -6.45 -30.20
CA GLY A 17 23.38 -6.35 -30.17
C GLY A 17 22.67 -7.71 -30.08
N ASN A 18 23.39 -8.79 -29.73
CA ASN A 18 22.80 -10.11 -29.51
C ASN A 18 22.28 -10.23 -28.06
N LEU A 19 21.17 -9.54 -27.79
CA LEU A 19 20.62 -9.38 -26.44
C LEU A 19 19.97 -10.64 -25.88
N ASP A 20 19.54 -11.57 -26.72
CA ASP A 20 18.89 -12.82 -26.30
C ASP A 20 19.88 -13.79 -25.66
N GLU A 21 21.09 -13.92 -26.23
CA GLU A 21 22.16 -14.69 -25.60
C GLU A 21 22.73 -14.00 -24.36
N CYS A 22 22.79 -12.68 -24.38
CA CYS A 22 23.18 -11.88 -23.21
C CYS A 22 22.26 -12.17 -22.02
N ALA A 23 20.94 -12.17 -22.22
CA ALA A 23 19.96 -12.48 -21.18
C ALA A 23 20.13 -13.92 -20.63
N LYS A 24 20.37 -14.92 -21.50
CA LYS A 24 20.64 -16.31 -21.05
C LYS A 24 21.86 -16.40 -20.16
N LEU A 25 22.95 -15.74 -20.55
CA LEU A 25 24.20 -15.75 -19.78
C LEU A 25 24.02 -15.09 -18.41
N TYR A 26 23.28 -13.98 -18.35
CA TYR A 26 22.95 -13.36 -17.07
C TYR A 26 22.12 -14.31 -16.18
N VAL A 27 21.13 -15.01 -16.73
CA VAL A 27 20.36 -16.02 -15.96
C VAL A 27 21.26 -17.15 -15.47
N ASP A 28 22.12 -17.70 -16.34
CA ASP A 28 23.07 -18.75 -16.00
C ASP A 28 24.09 -18.31 -14.93
N ILE A 29 24.45 -17.02 -14.90
CA ILE A 29 25.32 -16.43 -13.87
C ILE A 29 24.56 -16.28 -12.55
N LEU A 30 23.31 -15.80 -12.60
CA LEU A 30 22.49 -15.54 -11.42
C LEU A 30 21.99 -16.82 -10.73
N ASP A 31 21.83 -17.91 -11.47
CA ASP A 31 21.53 -19.24 -10.92
C ASP A 31 22.73 -19.89 -10.22
N ARG A 32 23.95 -19.36 -10.41
CA ARG A 32 25.15 -19.85 -9.73
C ARG A 32 25.40 -19.05 -8.44
N ASP A 33 24.99 -19.60 -7.30
CA ASP A 33 25.17 -18.98 -5.98
C ASP A 33 26.64 -18.67 -5.60
N ASN A 34 27.62 -19.31 -6.26
CA ASN A 34 29.06 -19.11 -6.01
C ASN A 34 29.76 -18.19 -7.03
N PHE A 35 29.01 -17.44 -7.83
CA PHE A 35 29.60 -16.53 -8.80
C PHE A 35 30.26 -15.32 -8.12
N VAL A 36 31.54 -15.09 -8.41
CA VAL A 36 32.28 -13.91 -7.97
C VAL A 36 32.67 -13.12 -9.21
N SER A 37 32.11 -11.92 -9.34
CA SER A 37 32.40 -11.00 -10.44
C SER A 37 33.88 -10.64 -10.47
N ARG A 38 34.49 -10.69 -11.66
CA ARG A 38 35.87 -10.21 -11.88
C ARG A 38 35.92 -8.68 -11.91
N GLN A 39 34.83 -8.05 -12.36
CA GLN A 39 34.63 -6.60 -12.33
C GLN A 39 34.27 -6.08 -10.93
N GLY A 40 34.14 -6.95 -9.92
CA GLY A 40 33.76 -6.59 -8.55
C GLY A 40 32.28 -6.22 -8.42
N LYS A 41 31.45 -6.53 -9.42
CA LYS A 41 30.01 -6.29 -9.38
C LYS A 41 29.36 -7.20 -8.34
N SER A 42 28.44 -6.63 -7.57
CA SER A 42 27.62 -7.44 -6.68
C SER A 42 26.57 -8.20 -7.48
N ASN A 43 26.11 -9.33 -6.95
CA ASN A 43 24.97 -10.07 -7.54
C ASN A 43 23.74 -9.17 -7.75
N HIS A 44 23.57 -8.15 -6.90
CA HIS A 44 22.52 -7.13 -7.04
C HIS A 44 22.68 -6.25 -8.29
N GLN A 45 23.92 -5.83 -8.61
CA GLN A 45 24.18 -5.02 -9.80
C GLN A 45 23.95 -5.81 -11.08
N LEU A 46 24.39 -7.07 -11.13
CA LEU A 46 24.12 -7.97 -12.26
C LEU A 46 22.62 -8.19 -12.45
N TRP A 47 21.88 -8.29 -11.34
CA TRP A 47 20.42 -8.41 -11.37
C TRP A 47 19.75 -7.17 -11.98
N ASN A 48 20.20 -5.97 -11.59
CA ASN A 48 19.67 -4.73 -12.14
C ASN A 48 20.01 -4.54 -13.62
N GLU A 49 21.22 -4.91 -14.03
CA GLU A 49 21.63 -4.89 -15.44
C GLU A 49 20.76 -5.85 -16.27
N LEU A 50 20.48 -7.04 -15.76
CA LEU A 50 19.55 -7.97 -16.40
C LEU A 50 18.14 -7.38 -16.50
N CYS A 51 17.63 -6.80 -15.42
CA CYS A 51 16.30 -6.17 -15.42
C CYS A 51 16.19 -5.06 -16.45
N GLU A 52 17.18 -4.18 -16.51
CA GLU A 52 17.19 -3.06 -17.45
C GLU A 52 17.33 -3.55 -18.91
N LEU A 53 18.16 -4.57 -19.14
CA LEU A 53 18.34 -5.17 -20.46
C LEU A 53 17.03 -5.79 -20.96
N VAL A 54 16.35 -6.51 -20.07
CA VAL A 54 15.11 -7.23 -20.36
C VAL A 54 13.94 -6.27 -20.52
N SER A 55 13.80 -5.28 -19.63
CA SER A 55 12.69 -4.32 -19.70
C SER A 55 12.76 -3.47 -20.97
N LYS A 56 13.95 -3.01 -21.37
CA LYS A 56 14.11 -2.15 -22.56
C LYS A 56 13.99 -2.88 -23.89
N ASN A 57 14.14 -4.20 -23.93
CA ASN A 57 14.19 -4.97 -25.18
C ASN A 57 13.23 -6.18 -25.24
N PRO A 58 11.91 -6.02 -25.01
CA PRO A 58 10.99 -7.17 -25.00
C PRO A 58 10.89 -7.90 -26.33
N THR A 59 11.02 -7.19 -27.46
CA THR A 59 10.86 -7.77 -28.80
C THR A 59 12.07 -8.61 -29.25
N LYS A 60 13.25 -8.35 -28.66
CA LYS A 60 14.52 -9.01 -29.03
C LYS A 60 14.82 -10.23 -28.16
N ILE A 61 14.29 -10.26 -26.94
CA ILE A 61 14.56 -11.32 -25.96
C ILE A 61 13.34 -12.26 -25.96
N LYS A 62 13.50 -13.43 -26.58
CA LYS A 62 12.42 -14.42 -26.75
C LYS A 62 12.70 -15.72 -26.02
N SER A 63 13.97 -16.00 -25.73
CA SER A 63 14.38 -17.27 -25.15
C SER A 63 14.22 -17.35 -23.64
N VAL A 64 13.99 -16.22 -22.96
CA VAL A 64 13.96 -16.15 -21.50
C VAL A 64 12.58 -15.73 -21.03
N GLN A 65 12.02 -16.45 -20.05
CA GLN A 65 10.77 -16.06 -19.40
C GLN A 65 11.02 -14.93 -18.41
N VAL A 66 10.76 -13.71 -18.86
CA VAL A 66 11.05 -12.47 -18.15
C VAL A 66 10.29 -12.33 -16.83
N GLU A 67 9.00 -12.65 -16.82
CA GLU A 67 8.15 -12.42 -15.66
C GLU A 67 8.55 -13.28 -14.43
N PRO A 68 8.76 -14.61 -14.55
CA PRO A 68 9.22 -15.43 -13.43
C PRO A 68 10.54 -14.93 -12.83
N ILE A 69 11.47 -14.49 -13.68
CA ILE A 69 12.76 -13.96 -13.23
C ILE A 69 12.53 -12.69 -12.43
N LEU A 70 11.86 -11.67 -13.01
CA LEU A 70 11.55 -10.40 -12.34
C LEU A 70 10.83 -10.60 -11.01
N ARG A 71 9.85 -11.52 -10.96
CA ARG A 71 9.17 -11.90 -9.72
C ARG A 71 10.10 -12.54 -8.68
N GLN A 72 11.02 -13.40 -9.09
CA GLN A 72 12.04 -13.96 -8.20
C GLN A 72 12.95 -12.88 -7.63
N GLY A 73 13.30 -11.87 -8.43
CA GLY A 73 14.07 -10.70 -7.96
C GLY A 73 13.33 -9.90 -6.91
N ILE A 74 12.04 -9.63 -7.13
CA ILE A 74 11.19 -8.92 -6.16
C ILE A 74 11.18 -9.64 -4.81
N LEU A 75 11.13 -10.98 -4.82
CA LEU A 75 11.16 -11.79 -3.60
C LEU A 75 12.53 -11.81 -2.91
N LYS A 76 13.62 -11.83 -3.69
CA LYS A 76 15.00 -11.92 -3.18
C LYS A 76 15.55 -10.56 -2.71
N TYR A 77 15.15 -9.46 -3.35
CA TYR A 77 15.73 -8.14 -3.16
C TYR A 77 14.71 -7.12 -2.65
N LYS A 78 14.53 -7.11 -1.32
CA LYS A 78 13.56 -6.23 -0.65
C LYS A 78 13.89 -4.75 -0.72
N ASP A 79 15.14 -4.38 -1.00
CA ASP A 79 15.59 -2.99 -0.97
C ASP A 79 15.23 -2.18 -2.23
N GLN A 80 14.90 -2.87 -3.33
CA GLN A 80 14.67 -2.27 -4.67
C GLN A 80 13.35 -2.74 -5.30
N VAL A 81 12.39 -3.13 -4.47
CA VAL A 81 11.09 -3.65 -4.89
C VAL A 81 10.38 -2.67 -5.84
N GLY A 82 10.44 -1.37 -5.54
CA GLY A 82 9.88 -0.32 -6.41
C GLY A 82 10.44 -0.37 -7.84
N GLN A 83 11.76 -0.38 -7.97
CA GLN A 83 12.45 -0.41 -9.26
C GLN A 83 12.14 -1.68 -10.06
N LEU A 84 12.10 -2.84 -9.40
CA LEU A 84 11.83 -4.12 -10.05
C LEU A 84 10.38 -4.26 -10.54
N TRP A 85 9.41 -3.74 -9.78
CA TRP A 85 8.03 -3.66 -10.26
C TRP A 85 7.89 -2.70 -11.44
N THR A 86 8.56 -1.55 -11.40
CA THR A 86 8.53 -0.60 -12.54
C THR A 86 9.19 -1.17 -13.79
N SER A 87 10.27 -1.97 -13.67
CA SER A 87 10.90 -2.60 -14.82
C SER A 87 10.04 -3.73 -15.42
N LEU A 88 9.32 -4.48 -14.58
CA LEU A 88 8.35 -5.48 -15.03
C LEU A 88 7.16 -4.83 -15.75
N ALA A 89 6.66 -3.70 -15.25
CA ALA A 89 5.61 -2.95 -15.93
C ALA A 89 6.10 -2.35 -17.26
N ASP A 90 7.30 -1.74 -17.30
CA ASP A 90 7.91 -1.18 -18.51
C ASP A 90 8.11 -2.24 -19.60
N TYR A 91 8.46 -3.47 -19.21
CA TYR A 91 8.52 -4.62 -20.14
C TYR A 91 7.18 -4.86 -20.84
N TYR A 92 6.07 -4.85 -20.09
CA TYR A 92 4.73 -5.06 -20.64
C TYR A 92 4.22 -3.87 -21.47
N ILE A 93 4.53 -2.64 -21.05
CA ILE A 93 4.24 -1.40 -21.79
C ILE A 93 4.92 -1.45 -23.17
N ARG A 94 6.22 -1.74 -23.20
CA ARG A 94 6.99 -1.83 -24.46
C ARG A 94 6.61 -3.02 -25.33
N SER A 95 6.02 -4.05 -24.74
CA SER A 95 5.43 -5.18 -25.46
C SER A 95 4.06 -4.87 -26.07
N GLY A 96 3.51 -3.67 -25.84
CA GLY A 96 2.17 -3.27 -26.27
C GLY A 96 1.03 -3.88 -25.43
N CYS A 97 1.35 -4.54 -24.31
CA CYS A 97 0.37 -5.21 -23.44
C CYS A 97 0.01 -4.31 -22.25
N PHE A 98 -0.66 -3.18 -22.51
CA PHE A 98 -0.94 -2.17 -21.48
C PHE A 98 -1.84 -2.67 -20.35
N GLU A 99 -2.84 -3.51 -20.66
CA GLU A 99 -3.72 -4.04 -19.61
C GLU A 99 -2.96 -4.95 -18.63
N LYS A 100 -2.01 -5.76 -19.12
CA LYS A 100 -1.12 -6.54 -18.24
C LYS A 100 -0.20 -5.64 -17.42
N ALA A 101 0.31 -4.55 -17.99
CA ALA A 101 1.12 -3.61 -17.25
C ALA A 101 0.35 -3.00 -16.07
N ARG A 102 -0.95 -2.71 -16.26
CA ARG A 102 -1.84 -2.23 -15.19
C ARG A 102 -2.04 -3.27 -14.10
N ASP A 103 -2.32 -4.52 -14.47
CA ASP A 103 -2.46 -5.60 -13.50
C ASP A 103 -1.20 -5.71 -12.62
N ILE A 104 -0.02 -5.59 -13.24
CA ILE A 104 1.27 -5.56 -12.53
C ILE A 104 1.40 -4.33 -11.62
N PHE A 105 0.97 -3.14 -12.06
CA PHE A 105 0.99 -1.95 -11.21
C PHE A 105 0.05 -2.05 -10.00
N GLU A 106 -1.17 -2.55 -10.18
CA GLU A 106 -2.12 -2.77 -9.08
C GLU A 106 -1.59 -3.83 -8.10
N GLU A 107 -1.04 -4.95 -8.59
CA GLU A 107 -0.38 -5.97 -7.76
C GLU A 107 0.81 -5.38 -6.98
N ALA A 108 1.61 -4.53 -7.62
CA ALA A 108 2.73 -3.86 -6.98
C ALA A 108 2.26 -2.92 -5.86
N ILE A 109 1.23 -2.10 -6.10
CA ILE A 109 0.66 -1.19 -5.11
C ILE A 109 0.09 -1.95 -3.91
N GLU A 110 -0.49 -3.13 -4.11
CA GLU A 110 -1.00 -3.97 -3.02
C GLU A 110 0.11 -4.63 -2.19
N SER A 111 1.22 -5.00 -2.82
CA SER A 111 2.32 -5.73 -2.17
C SER A 111 3.34 -4.85 -1.45
N VAL A 112 3.50 -3.60 -1.88
CA VAL A 112 4.56 -2.71 -1.37
C VAL A 112 4.34 -2.26 0.07
N LEU A 113 5.45 -2.24 0.83
CA LEU A 113 5.51 -1.90 2.25
C LEU A 113 6.06 -0.50 2.55
N THR A 114 6.76 0.13 1.61
CA THR A 114 7.39 1.44 1.85
C THR A 114 6.75 2.54 1.01
N VAL A 115 6.68 3.75 1.57
CA VAL A 115 6.15 4.92 0.86
C VAL A 115 7.03 5.27 -0.34
N ARG A 116 8.35 5.09 -0.24
CA ARG A 116 9.28 5.36 -1.34
C ARG A 116 8.97 4.49 -2.56
N ASP A 117 8.85 3.18 -2.34
CA ASP A 117 8.59 2.23 -3.42
C ASP A 117 7.18 2.45 -3.98
N PHE A 118 6.20 2.77 -3.12
CA PHE A 118 4.84 3.12 -3.55
C PHE A 118 4.84 4.35 -4.45
N THR A 119 5.51 5.44 -4.05
CA THR A 119 5.58 6.67 -4.85
C THR A 119 6.24 6.39 -6.20
N GLN A 120 7.35 5.64 -6.23
CA GLN A 120 8.02 5.28 -7.47
C GLN A 120 7.10 4.51 -8.43
N ILE A 121 6.38 3.51 -7.91
CA ILE A 121 5.45 2.69 -8.72
C ILE A 121 4.25 3.51 -9.16
N PHE A 122 3.66 4.31 -8.27
CA PHE A 122 2.48 5.11 -8.56
C PHE A 122 2.78 6.21 -9.59
N ASP A 123 3.90 6.92 -9.44
CA ASP A 123 4.29 7.96 -10.39
C ASP A 123 4.61 7.34 -11.77
N ALA A 124 5.24 6.15 -11.81
CA ALA A 124 5.44 5.42 -13.07
C ALA A 124 4.11 4.94 -13.69
N TYR A 125 3.15 4.51 -12.88
CA TYR A 125 1.83 4.12 -13.34
C TYR A 125 1.08 5.32 -13.95
N ALA A 126 1.00 6.43 -13.22
CA ALA A 126 0.38 7.67 -13.70
C ALA A 126 1.06 8.17 -14.99
N GLN A 127 2.39 8.19 -15.05
CA GLN A 127 3.13 8.60 -16.24
C GLN A 127 2.85 7.70 -17.45
N SER A 128 2.64 6.39 -17.24
CA SER A 128 2.30 5.48 -18.33
C SER A 128 0.90 5.75 -18.90
N GLU A 129 -0.08 6.06 -18.04
CA GLU A 129 -1.44 6.43 -18.45
C GLU A 129 -1.45 7.79 -19.16
N GLU A 130 -0.76 8.79 -18.61
CA GLU A 130 -0.59 10.11 -19.23
C GLU A 130 0.11 10.02 -20.59
N GLY A 131 1.10 9.12 -20.73
CA GLY A 131 1.80 8.86 -21.97
C GLY A 131 0.88 8.30 -23.06
N LEU A 132 -0.03 7.38 -22.68
CA LEU A 132 -1.05 6.84 -23.59
C LEU A 132 -2.06 7.92 -24.01
N ILE A 133 -2.54 8.72 -23.05
CA ILE A 133 -3.46 9.83 -23.32
C ILE A 133 -2.81 10.84 -24.26
N SER A 134 -1.54 11.20 -24.01
CA SER A 134 -0.79 12.12 -24.87
C SER A 134 -0.60 11.57 -26.29
N ALA A 135 -0.33 10.27 -26.44
CA ALA A 135 -0.22 9.64 -27.75
C ALA A 135 -1.54 9.65 -28.52
N LEU A 136 -2.66 9.39 -27.85
CA LEU A 136 -4.01 9.46 -28.44
C LEU A 136 -4.37 10.91 -28.84
N MET A 137 -4.12 11.89 -27.98
CA MET A 137 -4.34 13.31 -28.27
C MET A 137 -3.48 13.83 -29.44
N ASN A 138 -2.26 13.32 -29.59
CA ASN A 138 -1.41 13.70 -30.72
C ASN A 138 -1.91 13.09 -32.02
N LYS A 139 -2.32 11.82 -31.99
CA LYS A 139 -2.92 11.13 -33.15
C LYS A 139 -4.17 11.86 -33.64
N SER A 140 -5.05 12.29 -32.73
CA SER A 140 -6.26 13.06 -33.08
C SER A 140 -5.97 14.46 -33.62
N ASN A 141 -4.78 15.03 -33.36
CA ASN A 141 -4.40 16.37 -33.83
C ASN A 141 -3.63 16.34 -35.18
N GLU A 142 -2.92 15.26 -35.48
CA GLU A 142 -2.11 15.13 -36.71
C GLU A 142 -2.94 14.67 -37.91
N ASP A 143 -3.95 13.82 -37.68
CA ASP A 143 -4.89 13.39 -38.70
C ASP A 143 -5.96 14.48 -38.90
N ASN A 144 -5.85 15.29 -39.96
CA ASN A 144 -6.90 16.23 -40.40
C ASN A 144 -8.15 15.50 -40.96
N GLU A 145 -8.29 14.20 -40.67
CA GLU A 145 -9.44 13.37 -40.98
C GLU A 145 -10.31 13.27 -39.73
N ASP A 146 -11.63 13.29 -39.91
CA ASP A 146 -12.61 13.26 -38.83
C ASP A 146 -12.22 12.24 -37.75
N ILE A 147 -11.95 12.72 -36.53
CA ILE A 147 -11.70 11.88 -35.37
C ILE A 147 -12.82 10.83 -35.32
N THR A 148 -12.44 9.56 -35.32
CA THR A 148 -13.45 8.51 -35.24
C THR A 148 -14.10 8.58 -33.86
N GLU A 149 -15.43 8.37 -33.79
CA GLU A 149 -16.13 8.30 -32.50
C GLU A 149 -15.48 7.26 -31.54
N ASP A 150 -14.82 6.25 -32.12
CA ASP A 150 -14.06 5.23 -31.38
C ASP A 150 -12.79 5.78 -30.73
N ASP A 151 -12.02 6.66 -31.39
CA ASP A 151 -10.82 7.28 -30.83
C ASP A 151 -11.18 8.26 -29.69
N ASP A 152 -12.27 9.02 -29.85
CA ASP A 152 -12.80 9.93 -28.80
C ASP A 152 -13.28 9.14 -27.58
N LEU A 153 -14.01 8.04 -27.80
CA LEU A 153 -14.46 7.16 -26.72
C LEU A 153 -13.28 6.51 -25.98
N GLU A 154 -12.22 6.12 -26.70
CA GLU A 154 -11.01 5.60 -26.05
C GLU A 154 -10.32 6.66 -25.19
N LEU A 155 -10.23 7.91 -25.68
CA LEU A 155 -9.65 9.01 -24.93
C LEU A 155 -10.43 9.30 -23.63
N GLU A 156 -11.76 9.38 -23.71
CA GLU A 156 -12.64 9.57 -22.55
C GLU A 156 -12.46 8.44 -21.53
N LEU A 157 -12.43 7.19 -22.00
CA LEU A 157 -12.21 6.03 -21.14
C LEU A 157 -10.85 6.10 -20.41
N ARG A 158 -9.78 6.53 -21.09
CA ARG A 158 -8.45 6.67 -20.48
C ARG A 158 -8.41 7.82 -19.48
N LEU A 159 -9.03 8.95 -19.79
CA LEU A 159 -9.15 10.09 -18.87
C LEU A 159 -9.91 9.70 -17.58
N ALA A 160 -11.06 9.04 -17.71
CA ALA A 160 -11.83 8.55 -16.58
C ALA A 160 -11.03 7.56 -15.71
N ARG A 161 -10.20 6.72 -16.32
CA ARG A 161 -9.30 5.80 -15.61
C ARG A 161 -8.20 6.53 -14.85
N LEU A 162 -7.57 7.54 -15.46
CA LEU A 162 -6.54 8.34 -14.79
C LEU A 162 -7.13 9.12 -13.61
N GLU A 163 -8.31 9.71 -13.77
CA GLU A 163 -9.04 10.37 -12.69
C GLU A 163 -9.31 9.40 -11.53
N TYR A 164 -9.84 8.21 -11.84
CA TYR A 164 -10.07 7.15 -10.86
C TYR A 164 -8.80 6.72 -10.11
N LEU A 165 -7.66 6.64 -10.82
CA LEU A 165 -6.36 6.33 -10.21
C LEU A 165 -5.93 7.44 -9.24
N MET A 166 -6.08 8.70 -9.65
CA MET A 166 -5.71 9.86 -8.85
C MET A 166 -6.56 9.99 -7.59
N ASP A 167 -7.86 9.73 -7.68
CA ASP A 167 -8.78 9.70 -6.54
C ASP A 167 -8.45 8.59 -5.54
N ARG A 168 -7.93 7.45 -6.01
CA ARG A 168 -7.52 6.33 -5.14
C ARG A 168 -6.16 6.55 -4.47
N ARG A 169 -5.31 7.47 -4.97
CA ARG A 169 -3.96 7.70 -4.44
C ARG A 169 -3.93 7.86 -2.91
N PRO A 170 -4.80 8.66 -2.27
CA PRO A 170 -4.77 8.83 -0.81
C PRO A 170 -5.08 7.54 -0.05
N LEU A 171 -6.04 6.73 -0.53
CA LEU A 171 -6.42 5.46 0.08
C LEU A 171 -5.34 4.39 -0.10
N MET A 172 -4.68 4.35 -1.26
CA MET A 172 -3.56 3.45 -1.52
C MET A 172 -2.36 3.79 -0.64
N LEU A 173 -1.99 5.07 -0.57
CA LEU A 173 -0.91 5.54 0.30
C LEU A 173 -1.19 5.24 1.77
N ASN A 174 -2.41 5.49 2.23
CA ASN A 174 -2.82 5.15 3.59
C ASN A 174 -2.73 3.64 3.86
N SER A 175 -3.07 2.80 2.88
CA SER A 175 -2.90 1.34 3.01
C SER A 175 -1.44 0.93 3.16
N VAL A 176 -0.51 1.57 2.45
CA VAL A 176 0.94 1.35 2.62
C VAL A 176 1.40 1.75 4.03
N LEU A 177 0.96 2.90 4.53
CA LEU A 177 1.30 3.37 5.88
C LEU A 177 0.79 2.42 6.98
N LEU A 178 -0.42 1.87 6.80
CA LEU A 178 -1.00 0.89 7.71
C LEU A 178 -0.31 -0.48 7.62
N ARG A 179 0.20 -0.88 6.45
CA ARG A 179 1.05 -2.07 6.32
C ARG A 179 2.40 -1.89 7.03
N GLN A 180 2.97 -0.69 6.96
CA GLN A 180 4.23 -0.36 7.63
C GLN A 180 4.07 -0.31 9.15
N ASN A 181 2.99 0.30 9.65
CA ASN A 181 2.66 0.35 11.08
C ASN A 181 1.16 0.14 11.32
N PRO A 182 0.72 -1.11 11.54
CA PRO A 182 -0.68 -1.44 11.81
C PRO A 182 -1.23 -0.83 13.10
N HIS A 183 -0.36 -0.44 14.04
CA HIS A 183 -0.76 0.09 15.34
C HIS A 183 -0.85 1.62 15.36
N ASN A 184 -0.81 2.27 14.20
CA ASN A 184 -0.92 3.71 14.07
C ASN A 184 -2.37 4.18 14.01
N VAL A 185 -2.87 4.66 15.15
CA VAL A 185 -4.28 5.09 15.30
C VAL A 185 -4.62 6.25 14.37
N ASN A 186 -3.70 7.19 14.18
CA ASN A 186 -3.95 8.36 13.35
C ASN A 186 -4.19 7.99 11.88
N GLU A 187 -3.49 6.98 11.37
CA GLU A 187 -3.67 6.53 10.00
C GLU A 187 -5.00 5.78 9.81
N TRP A 188 -5.45 5.02 10.81
CA TRP A 188 -6.80 4.44 10.79
C TRP A 188 -7.90 5.50 10.79
N LEU A 189 -7.76 6.54 11.62
CA LEU A 189 -8.70 7.66 11.64
C LEU A 189 -8.70 8.45 10.33
N LYS A 190 -7.53 8.66 9.70
CA LYS A 190 -7.44 9.25 8.37
C LYS A 190 -8.16 8.38 7.33
N ARG A 191 -8.00 7.06 7.37
CA ARG A 191 -8.68 6.12 6.46
C ARG A 191 -10.19 6.27 6.52
N VAL A 192 -10.75 6.39 7.72
CA VAL A 192 -12.20 6.63 7.91
C VAL A 192 -12.63 7.94 7.23
N LYS A 193 -11.86 9.01 7.40
CA LYS A 193 -12.14 10.30 6.73
C LYS A 193 -12.07 10.19 5.21
N LEU A 194 -11.13 9.40 4.68
CA LEU A 194 -10.98 9.19 3.24
C LEU A 194 -12.14 8.42 2.60
N TYR A 195 -12.82 7.53 3.35
CA TYR A 195 -14.00 6.83 2.84
C TYR A 195 -15.28 7.68 2.81
N GLY A 196 -15.28 8.86 3.45
CA GLY A 196 -16.39 9.81 3.39
C GLY A 196 -17.71 9.24 3.91
N GLU A 197 -18.62 8.89 2.99
CA GLU A 197 -19.98 8.42 3.30
C GLU A 197 -20.17 6.91 3.11
N GLN A 198 -19.11 6.17 2.78
CA GLN A 198 -19.18 4.72 2.53
C GLN A 198 -19.32 3.93 3.85
N TYR A 199 -20.56 3.82 4.34
CA TYR A 199 -20.91 3.22 5.63
C TYR A 199 -20.26 1.84 5.87
N ASP A 200 -20.44 0.90 4.94
CA ASP A 200 -19.94 -0.47 5.07
C ASP A 200 -18.41 -0.53 5.22
N LYS A 201 -17.70 0.27 4.41
CA LYS A 201 -16.22 0.30 4.44
C LYS A 201 -15.69 0.99 5.70
N ILE A 202 -16.40 1.99 6.21
CA ILE A 202 -16.01 2.67 7.45
C ILE A 202 -16.14 1.71 8.64
N ILE A 203 -17.25 0.97 8.73
CA ILE A 203 -17.44 -0.05 9.78
C ILE A 203 -16.38 -1.14 9.69
N GLN A 204 -16.13 -1.64 8.48
CA GLN A 204 -15.07 -2.62 8.27
C GLN A 204 -13.72 -2.06 8.73
N THR A 205 -13.41 -0.80 8.38
CA THR A 205 -12.17 -0.13 8.78
C THR A 205 -12.05 -0.04 10.29
N PHE A 206 -13.06 0.48 11.00
CA PHE A 206 -13.03 0.55 12.47
C PHE A 206 -12.91 -0.84 13.11
N THR A 207 -13.65 -1.82 12.62
CA THR A 207 -13.61 -3.20 13.13
C THR A 207 -12.23 -3.81 12.95
N THR A 208 -11.62 -3.66 11.77
CA THR A 208 -10.26 -4.13 11.52
C THR A 208 -9.23 -3.39 12.37
N ALA A 209 -9.38 -2.07 12.55
CA ALA A 209 -8.48 -1.26 13.38
C ALA A 209 -8.48 -1.73 14.83
N VAL A 210 -9.66 -1.92 15.42
CA VAL A 210 -9.82 -2.40 16.80
C VAL A 210 -9.23 -3.81 17.00
N GLN A 211 -9.31 -4.67 15.99
CA GLN A 211 -8.73 -6.02 16.05
C GLN A 211 -7.21 -6.04 15.86
N THR A 212 -6.65 -5.08 15.13
CA THR A 212 -5.21 -5.04 14.79
C THR A 212 -4.38 -4.21 15.76
N ILE A 213 -4.95 -3.19 16.39
CA ILE A 213 -4.20 -2.29 17.27
C ILE A 213 -4.03 -2.92 18.65
N ASP A 214 -2.77 -3.12 19.06
CA ASP A 214 -2.45 -3.47 20.44
C ASP A 214 -2.32 -2.18 21.29
N PRO A 215 -3.11 -2.01 22.37
CA PRO A 215 -3.08 -0.83 23.23
C PRO A 215 -1.73 -0.49 23.86
N LYS A 216 -0.80 -1.46 23.97
CA LYS A 216 0.50 -1.23 24.63
C LYS A 216 1.53 -0.58 23.71
N ILE A 217 1.47 -0.91 22.42
CA ILE A 217 2.44 -0.49 21.40
C ILE A 217 1.87 0.53 20.42
N CYS A 218 0.58 0.88 20.55
CA CYS A 218 -0.07 1.83 19.65
C CYS A 218 0.63 3.20 19.63
N THR A 219 0.72 3.76 18.44
CA THR A 219 1.21 5.13 18.23
C THR A 219 0.03 6.03 17.96
N GLY A 220 -0.22 6.97 18.88
CA GLY A 220 -1.40 7.85 18.85
C GLY A 220 -2.33 7.57 20.03
N LYS A 221 -3.48 8.23 20.03
CA LYS A 221 -4.48 8.15 21.11
C LYS A 221 -5.52 7.10 20.77
N LEU A 222 -5.45 5.93 21.40
CA LEU A 222 -6.40 4.84 21.14
C LEU A 222 -7.83 5.21 21.53
N GLN A 223 -8.01 6.06 22.54
CA GLN A 223 -9.34 6.55 22.93
C GLN A 223 -10.04 7.26 21.79
N ASP A 224 -9.32 8.05 20.98
CA ASP A 224 -9.90 8.83 19.89
C ASP A 224 -10.50 7.90 18.81
N LEU A 225 -9.92 6.71 18.62
CA LEU A 225 -10.47 5.69 17.71
C LEU A 225 -11.80 5.13 18.21
N TRP A 226 -11.87 4.76 19.49
CA TRP A 226 -13.08 4.21 20.10
C TRP A 226 -14.20 5.24 20.17
N ILE A 227 -13.87 6.48 20.55
CA ILE A 227 -14.81 7.60 20.59
C ILE A 227 -15.31 7.89 19.17
N ALA A 228 -14.42 7.99 18.17
CA ALA A 228 -14.83 8.21 16.78
C ALA A 228 -15.71 7.06 16.25
N PHE A 229 -15.45 5.82 16.66
CA PHE A 229 -16.26 4.67 16.24
C PHE A 229 -17.67 4.71 16.84
N ALA A 230 -17.80 5.07 18.11
CA ALA A 230 -19.10 5.21 18.75
C ALA A 230 -19.87 6.43 18.21
N GLN A 231 -19.21 7.58 18.06
CA GLN A 231 -19.79 8.78 17.43
C GLN A 231 -20.24 8.53 15.99
N PHE A 232 -19.55 7.63 15.27
CA PHE A 232 -19.99 7.21 13.94
C PHE A 232 -21.36 6.53 14.01
N TYR A 233 -21.56 5.52 14.87
CA TYR A 233 -22.87 4.88 15.04
C TYR A 233 -23.96 5.86 15.51
N ASP A 234 -23.56 6.78 16.38
CA ASP A 234 -24.46 7.80 16.90
C ASP A 234 -24.99 8.73 15.80
N LYS A 235 -24.11 9.17 14.90
CA LYS A 235 -24.47 9.96 13.71
C LYS A 235 -25.50 9.25 12.80
N TYR A 236 -25.46 7.91 12.74
CA TYR A 236 -26.43 7.10 11.99
C TYR A 236 -27.67 6.71 12.80
N GLN A 237 -27.92 7.38 13.93
CA GLN A 237 -29.07 7.14 14.81
C GLN A 237 -29.13 5.70 15.36
N GLN A 238 -27.97 5.10 15.61
CA GLN A 238 -27.83 3.77 16.20
C GLN A 238 -27.15 3.84 17.58
N PRO A 239 -27.80 4.46 18.59
CA PRO A 239 -27.20 4.68 19.91
C PRO A 239 -26.95 3.37 20.67
N ASP A 240 -27.74 2.32 20.41
CA ASP A 240 -27.56 1.02 21.07
C ASP A 240 -26.24 0.34 20.64
N GLU A 241 -25.86 0.47 19.37
CA GLU A 241 -24.55 0.00 18.89
C GLU A 241 -23.42 0.87 19.42
N ALA A 242 -23.61 2.19 19.48
CA ALA A 242 -22.64 3.10 20.08
C ALA A 242 -22.34 2.73 21.55
N ARG A 243 -23.37 2.41 22.34
CA ARG A 243 -23.22 1.90 23.72
C ARG A 243 -22.44 0.58 23.77
N TYR A 244 -22.71 -0.33 22.85
CA TYR A 244 -21.99 -1.60 22.76
C TYR A 244 -20.49 -1.40 22.45
N ILE A 245 -20.16 -0.43 21.60
CA ILE A 245 -18.78 -0.04 21.33
C ILE A 245 -18.12 0.57 22.58
N TYR A 246 -18.81 1.44 23.32
CA TYR A 246 -18.27 1.99 24.57
C TYR A 246 -18.06 0.92 25.65
N ASP A 247 -18.98 -0.02 25.83
CA ASP A 247 -18.82 -1.15 26.77
C ASP A 247 -17.60 -2.02 26.42
N LYS A 248 -17.34 -2.21 25.12
CA LYS A 248 -16.10 -2.87 24.67
C LYS A 248 -14.87 -2.02 24.96
N ALA A 249 -14.91 -0.72 24.69
CA ALA A 249 -13.79 0.18 24.87
C ALA A 249 -13.32 0.20 26.33
N ILE A 250 -14.22 0.18 27.31
CA ILE A 250 -13.87 0.18 28.74
C ILE A 250 -13.12 -1.07 29.19
N LYS A 251 -13.35 -2.21 28.51
CA LYS A 251 -12.65 -3.47 28.79
C LYS A 251 -11.24 -3.51 28.21
N VAL A 252 -10.88 -2.54 27.37
CA VAL A 252 -9.55 -2.42 26.79
C VAL A 252 -8.58 -1.92 27.86
N ASN A 253 -7.44 -2.60 27.97
CA ASN A 253 -6.37 -2.19 28.88
C ASN A 253 -5.53 -1.07 28.23
N PHE A 254 -5.98 0.17 28.38
CA PHE A 254 -5.25 1.35 27.90
C PHE A 254 -3.91 1.54 28.63
N ARG A 255 -2.97 2.21 27.97
CA ARG A 255 -1.67 2.53 28.56
C ARG A 255 -1.80 3.56 29.68
N ASN A 256 -2.60 4.60 29.47
CA ASN A 256 -2.82 5.65 30.46
C ASN A 256 -4.26 5.58 30.99
N VAL A 257 -4.42 5.88 32.28
CA VAL A 257 -5.74 5.96 32.92
C VAL A 257 -6.56 7.12 32.34
N ASP A 258 -5.89 8.20 31.93
CA ASP A 258 -6.53 9.36 31.29
C ASP A 258 -7.24 8.99 29.98
N ASP A 259 -6.70 7.99 29.24
CA ASP A 259 -7.30 7.52 28.00
C ASP A 259 -8.63 6.82 28.28
N LEU A 260 -8.69 6.00 29.33
CA LEU A 260 -9.93 5.36 29.78
C LEU A 260 -10.93 6.41 30.30
N ALA A 261 -10.46 7.41 31.06
CA ALA A 261 -11.32 8.49 31.55
C ALA A 261 -11.97 9.26 30.40
N ALA A 262 -11.23 9.54 29.32
CA ALA A 262 -11.78 10.20 28.13
C ALA A 262 -12.91 9.38 27.47
N VAL A 263 -12.78 8.05 27.42
CA VAL A 263 -13.83 7.16 26.90
C VAL A 263 -15.10 7.23 27.77
N TRP A 264 -14.96 7.21 29.09
CA TRP A 264 -16.10 7.36 30.01
C TRP A 264 -16.79 8.71 29.88
N CYS A 265 -16.01 9.80 29.78
CA CYS A 265 -16.56 11.14 29.56
C CYS A 265 -17.35 11.20 28.25
N ALA A 266 -16.79 10.68 27.15
CA ALA A 266 -17.45 10.66 25.85
C ALA A 266 -18.74 9.83 25.84
N TRP A 267 -18.78 8.69 26.53
CA TRP A 267 -20.02 7.92 26.70
C TRP A 267 -21.07 8.76 27.45
N CYS A 268 -20.68 9.41 28.55
CA CYS A 268 -21.63 10.22 29.31
C CYS A 268 -22.14 11.44 28.53
N GLU A 269 -21.28 12.09 27.74
CA GLU A 269 -21.69 13.16 26.82
C GLU A 269 -22.75 12.69 25.83
N MET A 270 -22.55 11.52 25.20
CA MET A 270 -23.55 10.92 24.30
C MET A 270 -24.89 10.66 25.01
N GLU A 271 -24.90 10.09 26.22
CA GLU A 271 -26.16 9.85 26.95
C GLU A 271 -26.87 11.15 27.38
N LEU A 272 -26.11 12.21 27.65
CA LEU A 272 -26.67 13.54 27.93
C LEU A 272 -27.30 14.16 26.69
N GLU A 273 -26.68 14.01 25.51
CA GLU A 273 -27.24 14.46 24.24
C GLU A 273 -28.55 13.72 23.89
N HIS A 274 -28.69 12.46 24.29
CA HIS A 274 -29.90 11.66 24.10
C HIS A 274 -30.97 11.86 25.18
N GLU A 275 -30.86 12.92 25.99
CA GLU A 275 -31.78 13.26 27.09
C GLU A 275 -31.92 12.16 28.16
N ARG A 276 -30.85 11.38 28.43
CA ARG A 276 -30.82 10.32 29.45
C ARG A 276 -29.89 10.63 30.64
N PRO A 277 -30.15 11.70 31.41
CA PRO A 277 -29.26 12.13 32.50
C PRO A 277 -29.16 11.11 33.63
N HIS A 278 -30.19 10.31 33.88
CA HIS A 278 -30.16 9.26 34.91
C HIS A 278 -29.21 8.11 34.56
N GLU A 279 -29.07 7.77 33.27
CA GLU A 279 -28.13 6.75 32.81
C GLU A 279 -26.70 7.28 32.85
N ALA A 280 -26.49 8.54 32.46
CA ALA A 280 -25.20 9.22 32.57
C ALA A 280 -24.68 9.28 34.02
N ILE A 281 -25.54 9.55 35.00
CA ILE A 281 -25.14 9.52 36.43
C ILE A 281 -24.70 8.11 36.83
N LYS A 282 -25.46 7.08 36.46
CA LYS A 282 -25.09 5.68 36.76
C LYS A 282 -23.76 5.29 36.12
N LEU A 283 -23.49 5.74 34.90
CA LEU A 283 -22.21 5.51 34.22
C LEU A 283 -21.05 6.19 34.97
N MET A 284 -21.22 7.44 35.40
CA MET A 284 -20.20 8.14 36.18
C MET A 284 -20.01 7.53 37.58
N GLU A 285 -21.08 7.06 38.21
CA GLU A 285 -20.99 6.27 39.45
C GLU A 285 -20.16 5.01 39.22
N GLN A 286 -20.38 4.28 38.12
CA GLN A 286 -19.58 3.09 37.78
C GLN A 286 -18.11 3.43 37.51
N ALA A 287 -17.83 4.51 36.78
CA ALA A 287 -16.48 4.95 36.46
C ALA A 287 -15.68 5.38 37.72
N THR A 288 -16.37 5.91 38.74
CA THR A 288 -15.77 6.40 39.99
C THR A 288 -15.68 5.34 41.09
N VAL A 289 -16.28 4.15 40.90
CA VAL A 289 -16.14 3.03 41.83
C VAL A 289 -14.69 2.58 41.86
N LEU A 290 -14.11 2.60 43.06
CA LEU A 290 -12.77 2.08 43.31
C LEU A 290 -12.66 0.61 42.86
N PRO A 291 -11.65 0.24 42.04
CA PRO A 291 -11.44 -1.13 41.64
C PRO A 291 -11.33 -2.04 42.87
N ARG A 292 -12.05 -3.17 42.89
CA ARG A 292 -12.08 -4.11 44.04
C ARG A 292 -10.78 -4.89 44.26
N HIS A 293 -9.66 -4.49 43.64
CA HIS A 293 -8.33 -5.03 43.94
C HIS A 293 -7.39 -3.95 44.50
N LYS A 294 -7.19 -3.99 45.82
CA LYS A 294 -5.97 -3.52 46.49
C LYS A 294 -5.29 -4.72 47.14
N ILE A 295 -4.02 -5.01 46.82
CA ILE A 295 -3.08 -5.58 47.80
C ILE A 295 -1.68 -4.96 47.60
N CYS A 296 -1.31 -4.16 48.61
CA CYS A 296 0.00 -3.88 49.22
C CYS A 296 1.31 -3.90 48.39
N ASN A 297 1.91 -2.71 48.25
CA ASN A 297 3.36 -2.52 48.46
C ASN A 297 3.55 -1.49 49.59
N MET A 298 3.22 -1.88 50.83
CA MET A 298 3.87 -1.35 52.02
C MET A 298 4.72 -2.49 52.57
N ASN A 299 6.01 -2.47 52.24
CA ASN A 299 7.16 -2.93 53.03
C ASN A 299 8.33 -3.23 52.09
N ASN A 300 9.26 -2.27 51.99
CA ASN A 300 10.67 -2.49 52.33
C ASN A 300 11.39 -1.14 52.28
N ILE A 301 11.60 -0.61 53.49
CA ILE A 301 12.69 0.32 53.83
C ILE A 301 13.98 -0.48 53.86
#